data_AF-A0A356TBA2-F1
#
_entry.id   AF-A0A356TBA2-F1
#
_cell.length_a   1.000
_cell.length_b   1.000
_cell.length_c   1.000
_cell.angle_alpha   90.00
_cell.angle_beta   90.00
_cell.angle_gamma   90.00
#
_symmetry.space_group_name_H-M   'P 1'
#
loop_
_entity.id
_entity.type
_entity.pdbx_description
1 polymer ?
#
loop_
_entity_poly.entity_id
_entity_poly.type
_entity_poly.pdbx_seq_one_letter_code
_entity_poly.pdbx_strand_id
1 'polypeptide(L)'
;EPFFTTKEVGRGTGLGLSTVFGVVRQSGGEMQIQSAPGEGTAVQISFPIADQPESPPPLAQATPEGGVAEALTVLLVEDDPDVRSTIALLLEREGHHVLQASGPAQARAQLAEH
;
A
#
# COMPACT_ATOMS: atom_id res chain seq x y z
N GLU A 1 -15.33 -0.98 -11.03
CA GLU A 1 -13.98 -0.49 -11.38
C GLU A 1 -13.43 0.31 -10.20
N PRO A 2 -12.36 -0.13 -9.55
CA PRO A 2 -11.90 0.48 -8.28
C PRO A 2 -11.28 1.87 -8.46
N PHE A 3 -10.95 2.31 -9.67
CA PHE A 3 -10.24 3.58 -9.94
C PHE A 3 -11.12 4.70 -10.51
N PHE A 4 -12.46 4.56 -10.49
CA PHE A 4 -13.34 5.55 -11.10
C PHE A 4 -13.25 6.90 -10.36
N THR A 5 -12.96 7.96 -11.11
CA THR A 5 -12.98 9.34 -10.61
C THR A 5 -13.54 10.28 -11.66
N THR A 6 -14.23 11.32 -11.21
CA THR A 6 -14.67 12.47 -12.02
C THR A 6 -13.67 13.63 -11.99
N LYS A 7 -12.55 13.49 -11.28
CA LYS A 7 -11.52 14.53 -11.19
C LYS A 7 -10.64 14.51 -12.45
N GLU A 8 -10.20 15.70 -12.86
CA GLU A 8 -9.22 15.86 -13.94
C GLU A 8 -7.88 15.17 -13.58
N VAL A 9 -7.16 14.72 -14.61
CA VAL A 9 -5.84 14.10 -14.47
C VAL A 9 -4.89 15.04 -13.71
N GLY A 10 -4.25 14.52 -12.65
CA GLY A 10 -3.30 15.28 -11.82
C GLY A 10 -3.91 16.04 -10.63
N ARG A 11 -5.24 15.99 -10.40
CA ARG A 11 -5.93 16.68 -9.27
C ARG A 11 -6.25 15.76 -8.06
N GLY A 12 -5.57 14.61 -7.93
CA GLY A 12 -5.65 13.70 -6.79
C GLY A 12 -6.06 12.26 -7.15
N THR A 13 -5.84 11.30 -6.24
CA THR A 13 -5.96 9.83 -6.43
C THR A 13 -7.40 9.29 -6.57
N GLY A 14 -8.35 10.14 -6.95
CA GLY A 14 -9.77 9.81 -7.06
C GLY A 14 -10.60 10.16 -5.83
N LEU A 15 -11.65 9.37 -5.56
CA LEU A 15 -12.53 9.51 -4.40
C LEU A 15 -12.03 8.74 -3.16
N GLY A 16 -10.90 8.04 -3.26
CA GLY A 16 -10.39 7.16 -2.19
C GLY A 16 -11.13 5.81 -2.09
N LEU A 17 -12.12 5.57 -2.95
CA LEU A 17 -12.91 4.33 -2.94
C LEU A 17 -12.10 3.09 -3.33
N SER A 18 -11.03 3.23 -4.13
CA SER A 18 -10.04 2.16 -4.39
C SER A 18 -9.40 1.68 -3.09
N THR A 19 -8.90 2.63 -2.28
CA THR A 19 -8.24 2.36 -1.01
C THR A 19 -9.22 1.72 -0.03
N VAL A 20 -10.42 2.29 0.10
CA VAL A 20 -11.47 1.73 0.98
C VAL A 20 -11.83 0.31 0.53
N PHE A 21 -12.05 0.09 -0.77
CA PHE A 21 -12.33 -1.24 -1.31
C PHE A 21 -11.21 -2.23 -0.99
N GLY A 22 -9.94 -1.83 -1.16
CA GLY A 22 -8.79 -2.65 -0.83
C GLY A 22 -8.74 -3.05 0.64
N VAL A 23 -8.90 -2.08 1.55
CA VAL A 23 -8.92 -2.30 3.00
C VAL A 23 -10.08 -3.22 3.41
N VAL A 24 -11.28 -2.97 2.89
CA VAL A 24 -12.47 -3.80 3.19
C VAL A 24 -12.24 -5.23 2.74
N ARG A 25 -11.73 -5.45 1.52
CA ARG A 25 -11.45 -6.78 1.00
C ARG A 25 -10.35 -7.52 1.76
N GLN A 26 -9.25 -6.84 2.10
CA GLN A 26 -8.19 -7.43 2.93
C GLN A 26 -8.68 -7.84 4.32
N SER A 27 -9.65 -7.09 4.86
CA SER A 27 -10.27 -7.39 6.16
C SER A 27 -11.37 -8.46 6.07
N GLY A 28 -11.53 -9.14 4.93
CA GLY A 28 -12.59 -10.14 4.71
C GLY A 28 -14.01 -9.56 4.61
N GLY A 29 -14.12 -8.24 4.48
CA GLY A 29 -15.39 -7.53 4.39
C GLY A 29 -15.93 -7.40 2.96
N GLU A 30 -17.13 -6.85 2.88
CA GLU A 30 -17.83 -6.53 1.65
C GLU A 30 -18.27 -5.06 1.64
N MET A 31 -18.30 -4.46 0.46
CA MET A 31 -18.71 -3.07 0.24
C MET A 31 -19.74 -2.99 -0.88
N GLN A 32 -20.81 -2.23 -0.66
CA GLN A 32 -21.87 -1.95 -1.62
C GLN A 32 -22.13 -0.44 -1.68
N ILE A 33 -22.38 0.08 -2.88
CA ILE A 33 -22.64 1.51 -3.11
C ILE A 33 -23.95 1.65 -3.89
N GLN A 34 -24.83 2.51 -3.39
CA GLN A 34 -26.10 2.88 -4.02
C GLN A 34 -26.06 4.39 -4.22
N SER A 35 -26.19 4.85 -5.46
CA SER A 35 -26.11 6.28 -5.79
C SER A 35 -27.01 6.57 -6.98
N ALA A 36 -27.79 7.65 -6.88
CA ALA A 36 -28.58 8.18 -7.97
C ALA A 36 -28.55 9.72 -7.95
N PRO A 37 -28.48 10.40 -9.11
CA PRO A 37 -28.50 11.86 -9.17
C PRO A 37 -29.74 12.44 -8.49
N GLY A 38 -29.54 13.39 -7.57
CA GLY A 38 -30.63 14.03 -6.83
C GLY A 38 -31.16 13.23 -5.63
N GLU A 39 -30.81 11.96 -5.48
CA GLU A 39 -31.23 11.11 -4.35
C GLU A 39 -30.13 10.91 -3.30
N GLY A 40 -28.89 11.28 -3.64
CA GLY A 40 -27.73 11.15 -2.76
C GLY A 40 -26.95 9.86 -3.00
N THR A 41 -26.16 9.46 -2.01
CA THR A 41 -25.29 8.27 -2.10
C THR A 41 -25.22 7.58 -0.75
N ALA A 42 -25.43 6.27 -0.74
CA ALA A 42 -25.29 5.40 0.40
C ALA A 42 -24.16 4.39 0.15
N VAL A 43 -23.26 4.25 1.12
CA VAL A 43 -22.17 3.27 1.10
C VAL A 43 -22.36 2.35 2.30
N GLN A 44 -22.51 1.06 2.04
CA GLN A 44 -22.64 0.04 3.07
C GLN A 44 -21.38 -0.82 3.09
N ILE A 45 -20.83 -1.02 4.28
CA ILE A 45 -19.64 -1.84 4.52
C ILE A 45 -20.00 -2.87 5.58
N SER A 46 -19.72 -4.14 5.30
CA SER A 46 -20.01 -5.27 6.20
C SER A 46 -18.71 -6.02 6.47
N PHE A 47 -18.48 -6.40 7.72
CA PHE A 47 -17.33 -7.20 8.12
C PHE A 47 -17.79 -8.49 8.82
N PRO A 48 -17.01 -9.57 8.76
CA PRO A 48 -17.23 -10.73 9.62
C PRO A 48 -17.22 -10.30 11.08
N ILE A 49 -18.10 -10.91 11.88
CA ILE A 49 -18.07 -10.74 13.33
C ILE A 49 -16.82 -11.47 13.84
N ALA A 50 -16.01 -10.79 14.66
CA ALA A 50 -14.87 -11.43 15.31
C ALA A 50 -15.35 -12.44 16.36
N ASP A 51 -14.77 -13.64 16.35
CA ASP A 51 -15.13 -14.72 17.29
C ASP A 51 -14.71 -14.44 18.75
N GLN A 52 -13.83 -13.46 18.98
CA GLN A 52 -13.43 -12.99 20.31
C GLN A 52 -13.19 -11.48 20.32
N PRO A 53 -13.50 -10.76 21.42
CA PRO A 53 -13.02 -9.41 21.61
C PRO A 53 -11.50 -9.47 21.84
N GLU A 54 -10.73 -9.17 20.80
CA GLU A 54 -9.30 -8.98 20.95
C GLU A 54 -9.09 -7.76 21.87
N SER A 55 -8.48 -7.99 23.03
CA SER A 55 -7.88 -6.87 23.78
C SER A 55 -6.88 -6.25 22.82
N PRO A 56 -6.85 -4.91 22.64
CA PRO A 56 -5.90 -4.30 21.73
C PRO A 56 -4.52 -4.83 22.11
N PRO A 57 -3.79 -5.48 21.18
CA PRO A 57 -2.44 -5.89 21.49
C PRO A 57 -1.72 -4.63 21.98
N PRO A 58 -0.86 -4.73 23.02
CA PRO A 58 0.04 -3.62 23.30
C PRO A 58 0.67 -3.25 21.96
N LEU A 59 0.79 -1.95 21.66
CA LEU A 59 1.44 -1.44 20.45
C LEU A 59 2.84 -2.04 20.38
N ALA A 60 2.93 -3.25 19.87
CA ALA A 60 4.16 -3.95 19.65
C ALA A 60 4.71 -3.23 18.45
N GLN A 61 5.72 -2.41 18.68
CA GLN A 61 6.70 -2.15 17.65
C GLN A 61 7.01 -3.52 17.07
N ALA A 62 6.66 -3.71 15.79
CA ALA A 62 6.92 -4.96 15.08
C ALA A 62 8.40 -5.26 15.26
N THR A 63 8.70 -6.08 16.26
CA THR A 63 10.04 -6.59 16.46
C THR A 63 10.04 -7.80 15.55
N PRO A 64 10.86 -7.82 14.49
CA PRO A 64 10.89 -8.95 13.58
C PRO A 64 11.07 -10.21 14.42
N GLU A 65 10.22 -11.21 14.24
CA GLU A 65 10.41 -12.53 14.83
C GLU A 65 11.68 -13.13 14.19
N GLY A 66 12.85 -12.84 14.77
CA GLY A 66 14.14 -13.37 14.32
C GLY A 66 15.26 -12.34 14.34
N GLY A 67 15.85 -12.12 15.52
CA GLY A 67 17.14 -11.42 15.65
C GLY A 67 17.14 -9.95 15.23
N VAL A 68 18.26 -9.27 15.44
CA VAL A 68 18.53 -7.98 14.82
C VAL A 68 18.52 -8.25 13.31
N ALA A 69 17.50 -7.81 12.57
CA ALA A 69 17.47 -7.99 11.13
C ALA A 69 18.75 -7.40 10.55
N GLU A 70 19.64 -8.24 10.02
CA GLU A 70 20.85 -7.78 9.36
C GLU A 70 20.46 -6.87 8.20
N ALA A 71 21.26 -5.83 7.96
CA ALA A 71 21.06 -4.90 6.86
C ALA A 71 21.00 -5.68 5.52
N LEU A 72 19.81 -5.84 4.96
CA LEU A 72 19.62 -6.44 3.64
C LEU A 72 19.99 -5.48 2.52
N THR A 73 20.40 -6.04 1.37
CA THR A 73 20.47 -5.31 0.10
C THR A 73 19.16 -5.53 -0.67
N VAL A 74 18.49 -4.45 -1.06
CA VAL A 74 17.16 -4.44 -1.69
C VAL A 74 17.25 -3.80 -3.07
N LEU A 75 16.84 -4.52 -4.10
CA LEU A 75 16.66 -3.96 -5.46
C LEU A 75 15.24 -3.40 -5.61
N LEU A 76 15.14 -2.07 -5.67
CA LEU A 76 13.88 -1.34 -5.86
C LEU A 76 13.68 -1.01 -7.34
N VAL A 77 12.62 -1.55 -7.94
CA VAL A 77 12.23 -1.28 -9.34
C VAL A 77 10.90 -0.53 -9.36
N GLU A 78 10.94 0.75 -9.72
CA GLU A 78 9.79 1.66 -9.71
C GLU A 78 9.99 2.72 -10.80
N ASP A 79 9.01 2.94 -11.67
CA ASP A 79 9.17 3.85 -12.82
C ASP A 79 8.99 5.32 -12.42
N ASP A 80 8.12 5.60 -11.44
CA ASP A 80 7.90 6.96 -10.95
C ASP A 80 9.06 7.43 -10.03
N PRO A 81 9.74 8.55 -10.34
CA PRO A 81 10.88 9.02 -9.55
C PRO A 81 10.52 9.49 -8.13
N ASP A 82 9.33 10.05 -7.93
CA ASP A 82 8.88 10.54 -6.62
C ASP A 82 8.50 9.37 -5.71
N VAL A 83 7.86 8.34 -6.27
CA VAL A 83 7.55 7.10 -5.55
C VAL A 83 8.84 6.35 -5.21
N ARG A 84 9.73 6.18 -6.19
CA ARG A 84 11.01 5.47 -6.01
C ARG A 84 11.87 6.11 -4.92
N SER A 85 11.99 7.44 -4.92
CA SER A 85 12.78 8.16 -3.91
C SER A 85 12.17 8.05 -2.51
N THR A 86 10.84 8.08 -2.39
CA THR A 86 10.13 7.92 -1.12
C THR A 86 10.36 6.53 -0.52
N ILE A 87 10.24 5.48 -1.33
CA ILE A 87 10.43 4.09 -0.89
C ILE A 87 11.90 3.82 -0.53
N ALA A 88 12.83 4.30 -1.36
CA ALA A 88 14.26 4.17 -1.09
C ALA A 88 14.64 4.79 0.26
N LEU A 89 14.16 6.02 0.53
CA LEU A 89 14.41 6.70 1.80
C LEU A 89 13.86 5.92 3.00
N LEU A 90 12.69 5.29 2.87
CA LEU A 90 12.12 4.49 3.95
C LEU A 90 12.99 3.26 4.26
N LEU A 91 13.36 2.51 3.22
CA LEU A 91 14.19 1.30 3.35
C LEU A 91 15.59 1.62 3.89
N GLU A 92 16.21 2.71 3.43
CA GLU A 92 17.50 3.18 3.94
C GLU A 92 17.41 3.57 5.43
N ARG A 93 16.30 4.21 5.84
CA ARG A 93 16.05 4.54 7.26
C ARG A 93 15.84 3.31 8.14
N GLU A 94 15.37 2.20 7.57
CA GLU A 94 15.28 0.90 8.24
C GLU A 94 16.63 0.16 8.29
N GLY A 95 17.67 0.72 7.68
CA GLY A 95 19.04 0.19 7.73
C GLY A 95 19.40 -0.69 6.53
N HIS A 96 18.58 -0.72 5.49
CA HIS A 96 18.85 -1.48 4.27
C HIS A 96 19.73 -0.72 3.28
N HIS A 97 20.48 -1.45 2.46
CA HIS A 97 21.15 -0.90 1.29
C HIS A 97 20.22 -1.00 0.08
N VAL A 98 19.92 0.11 -0.59
CA VAL A 98 18.93 0.13 -1.68
C VAL A 98 19.58 0.37 -3.03
N LEU A 99 19.42 -0.58 -3.95
CA LEU A 99 19.77 -0.44 -5.36
C LEU A 99 18.52 0.02 -6.12
N GLN A 100 18.55 1.23 -6.66
CA GLN A 100 17.40 1.80 -7.36
C GLN A 100 17.46 1.54 -8.87
N ALA A 101 16.32 1.18 -9.44
CA ALA A 101 16.12 1.02 -10.88
C ALA A 101 14.79 1.64 -11.32
N SER A 102 14.80 2.41 -12.41
CA SER A 102 13.61 2.98 -13.04
C SER A 102 12.84 1.98 -13.92
N GLY A 103 13.34 0.76 -14.05
CA GLY A 103 12.71 -0.27 -14.87
C GLY A 103 13.59 -1.50 -15.07
N PRO A 104 13.09 -2.49 -15.84
CA PRO A 104 13.70 -3.83 -15.90
C PRO A 104 15.13 -3.86 -16.45
N ALA A 105 15.46 -2.98 -17.41
CA ALA A 105 16.79 -2.93 -18.00
C ALA A 105 17.84 -2.47 -16.98
N GLN A 106 17.55 -1.41 -16.22
CA GLN A 106 18.43 -0.90 -15.17
C GLN A 106 18.51 -1.88 -13.99
N ALA A 107 17.39 -2.53 -13.64
CA ALA A 107 17.35 -3.54 -12.59
C ALA A 107 18.27 -4.73 -12.90
N ARG A 108 18.27 -5.20 -14.15
CA ARG A 108 19.17 -6.28 -14.60
C ARG A 108 20.65 -5.86 -14.57
N ALA A 109 20.96 -4.61 -14.89
CA ALA A 109 22.33 -4.10 -14.79
C ALA A 109 22.81 -4.07 -13.34
N GLN A 110 22.00 -3.54 -12.42
CA GLN A 110 22.26 -3.52 -10.98
C GLN A 110 22.50 -4.95 -10.42
N LEU A 111 21.69 -5.94 -10.84
CA LEU A 111 21.86 -7.34 -10.43
C LEU A 111 23.12 -8.01 -10.98
N ALA A 112 23.70 -7.52 -12.07
CA ALA A 112 24.91 -8.09 -12.65
C ALA A 112 26.18 -7.55 -11.98
N GLU A 113 26.08 -6.40 -11.31
CA GLU A 113 27.17 -5.69 -10.64
C GLU A 113 27.29 -6.05 -9.14
N HIS A 114 26.31 -6.77 -8.59
CA HIS A 114 26.18 -7.16 -7.18
C HIS A 114 26.06 -8.68 -7.01
#